data_AF-A0A6A4QRZ5-F1
#
_entry.id   AF-A0A6A4QRZ5-F1
#
_cell.length_a   1.000
_cell.length_b   1.000
_cell.length_c   1.000
_cell.angle_alpha   90.00
_cell.angle_beta   90.00
_cell.angle_gamma   90.00
#
_symmetry.space_group_name_H-M   'P 1'
#
loop_
_entity.id
_entity.type
_entity.pdbx_description
1 polymer ?
#
loop_
_entity_poly.entity_id
_entity_poly.type
_entity_poly.pdbx_seq_one_letter_code
_entity_poly.pdbx_strand_id
1 'polypeptide(L)'
;MDNKESRPCQLCGIHNHFFASQTYCVTCEVRIEKNAYYYCKSADKAEKEYCFCTNCYKKNSRSSYISCNGTSISKKLLHKKINDVVVEEPWVQCDKCKNWQHQVCALYTSKRDLEEDYLCPKCCLKEIENGVHVPSQKSNAAIFGAKDIPRTMLSEHIEQRLIKRLAQEREEKAKKEAKNLDEVLAAENLCVRVLSSVNKQLKVKKQFLDILSSENYPSEFNYGSKVIFLFQKIEGVDVCLFVMEVQEFGSDCGYPNQRSVYISYLDSVKYLRPEREAATGEPLRTFIYHEILIGYLDYCKKRGFVTCYIWSCPPKKGYDYILHCHPETQKVPKSGQLQNWYHSMLKKAAKENITVGLTNVYDRFFHPTKKCDYKVTVARLPYFDGDYWSSAAMDLFSEIKETEGKDIRKVEKLVTKATLKAMEHTNPSESTSKDALVMQKLGKQILPWKKNFIVVQLQQACKQCHQLIMSGKRWFCSECKEFQQCERCHSVDMHISVTKEKHALNHVLVDDIPFDTNDNDIMVENELLETRDKFLIFCQNNNFQFDTLRRAKYSSIMILLHSKNLLC
;
A
#
# COMPACT_ATOMS: atom_id res chain seq x y z
N MET A 1 6.73 -2.55 52.12
CA MET A 1 7.16 -2.12 50.76
C MET A 1 7.64 -3.37 50.05
N ASP A 2 6.73 -4.08 49.37
CA ASP A 2 7.07 -5.31 48.67
C ASP A 2 7.93 -4.98 47.45
N ASN A 3 9.14 -5.54 47.43
CA ASN A 3 10.15 -5.23 46.44
C ASN A 3 9.73 -5.78 45.05
N LYS A 4 9.52 -4.88 44.08
CA LYS A 4 9.09 -5.15 42.70
C LYS A 4 9.99 -6.17 41.98
N GLU A 5 11.24 -6.29 42.41
CA GLU A 5 12.32 -6.96 41.68
C GLU A 5 12.31 -8.50 41.70
N SER A 6 11.40 -9.16 42.43
CA SER A 6 11.48 -10.61 42.64
C SER A 6 10.43 -11.46 41.89
N ARG A 7 9.35 -10.88 41.36
CA ARG A 7 8.20 -11.69 40.89
C ARG A 7 8.00 -11.61 39.37
N PRO A 8 7.90 -12.76 38.68
CA PRO A 8 7.58 -12.76 37.26
C PRO A 8 6.17 -12.24 36.99
N CYS A 9 5.93 -11.80 35.76
CA CYS A 9 4.59 -11.44 35.30
C CYS A 9 3.60 -12.57 35.55
N GLN A 10 2.49 -12.24 36.22
CA GLN A 10 1.49 -13.24 36.62
C GLN A 10 0.82 -13.95 35.43
N LEU A 11 0.86 -13.36 34.23
CA LEU A 11 0.21 -13.89 33.03
C LEU A 11 1.15 -14.75 32.19
N CYS A 12 2.37 -14.28 31.91
CA CYS A 12 3.31 -15.01 31.05
C CYS A 12 4.43 -15.75 31.79
N GLY A 13 4.61 -15.51 33.09
CA GLY A 13 5.68 -16.13 33.90
C GLY A 13 7.09 -15.60 33.61
N ILE A 14 7.23 -14.61 32.73
CA ILE A 14 8.52 -14.01 32.36
C ILE A 14 8.78 -12.79 33.24
N HIS A 15 10.05 -12.57 33.61
CA HIS A 15 10.46 -11.34 34.30
C HIS A 15 10.39 -10.17 33.33
N ASN A 16 11.39 -9.98 32.47
CA ASN A 16 11.44 -8.78 31.64
C ASN A 16 11.20 -9.09 30.17
N HIS A 17 10.36 -8.28 29.55
CA HIS A 17 10.23 -8.19 28.11
C HIS A 17 10.80 -6.88 27.64
N PHE A 18 11.45 -6.89 26.47
CA PHE A 18 12.11 -5.73 25.92
C PHE A 18 11.65 -5.50 24.49
N PHE A 19 11.27 -4.27 24.15
CA PHE A 19 10.95 -3.89 22.79
C PHE A 19 12.15 -4.11 21.86
N ALA A 20 11.87 -4.45 20.60
CA ALA A 20 12.92 -4.46 19.59
C ALA A 20 13.48 -3.05 19.43
N SER A 21 14.81 -2.92 19.26
CA SER A 21 15.47 -1.61 19.11
C SER A 21 14.89 -0.78 17.97
N GLN A 22 14.73 0.53 18.20
CA GLN A 22 13.85 1.43 17.44
C GLN A 22 14.59 2.62 16.80
N THR A 23 15.89 2.51 16.58
CA THR A 23 16.61 3.63 15.97
C THR A 23 16.54 3.52 14.45
N TYR A 24 15.95 4.50 13.79
CA TYR A 24 15.90 4.59 12.33
C TYR A 24 16.79 5.72 11.83
N CYS A 25 17.36 5.55 10.64
CA CYS A 25 18.08 6.62 9.99
C CYS A 25 17.11 7.58 9.29
N VAL A 26 17.10 8.87 9.61
CA VAL A 26 16.19 9.85 8.99
C VAL A 26 16.41 9.99 7.48
N THR A 27 17.64 9.75 6.97
CA THR A 27 17.95 9.90 5.54
C THR A 27 17.54 8.72 4.68
N CYS A 28 17.75 7.48 5.15
CA CYS A 28 17.42 6.29 4.36
C CYS A 28 16.23 5.51 4.90
N GLU A 29 15.72 5.93 6.06
CA GLU A 29 14.59 5.36 6.81
C GLU A 29 14.76 3.89 7.21
N VAL A 30 15.96 3.34 7.02
CA VAL A 30 16.29 1.97 7.42
C VAL A 30 16.57 1.91 8.92
N ARG A 31 16.05 0.87 9.58
CA ARG A 31 16.36 0.52 10.97
C ARG A 31 17.86 0.28 11.15
N ILE A 32 18.46 1.00 12.08
CA ILE A 32 19.85 0.79 12.52
C ILE A 32 19.89 -0.49 13.32
N GLU A 33 20.77 -1.42 12.95
CA GLU A 33 20.87 -2.72 13.62
C GLU A 33 21.28 -2.57 15.10
N LYS A 34 20.89 -3.53 15.94
CA LYS A 34 21.31 -3.57 17.35
C LYS A 34 22.83 -3.63 17.43
N ASN A 35 23.41 -2.92 18.39
CA ASN A 35 24.85 -2.75 18.60
C ASN A 35 25.59 -2.04 17.45
N ALA A 36 24.89 -1.55 16.42
CA ALA A 36 25.52 -0.77 15.36
C ALA A 36 25.78 0.68 15.81
N TYR A 37 26.86 1.26 15.28
CA TYR A 37 27.14 2.68 15.48
C TYR A 37 26.23 3.57 14.63
N TYR A 38 25.77 4.65 15.23
CA TYR A 38 24.96 5.68 14.59
C TYR A 38 25.27 7.06 15.16
N TYR A 39 24.73 8.10 14.53
CA TYR A 39 25.00 9.50 14.87
C TYR A 39 23.69 10.23 15.10
N CYS A 40 23.46 10.79 16.30
CA CYS A 40 22.25 11.58 16.56
C CYS A 40 22.52 12.90 17.24
N LYS A 41 21.62 13.86 16.98
CA LYS A 41 21.53 15.08 17.78
C LYS A 41 21.08 14.69 19.19
N SER A 42 21.76 15.17 20.22
CA SER A 42 21.29 15.07 21.61
C SER A 42 20.00 15.89 21.74
N ALA A 43 18.89 15.25 22.09
CA ALA A 43 17.63 15.95 22.30
C ALA A 43 17.61 16.64 23.67
N ASP A 44 17.33 17.95 23.68
CA ASP A 44 16.50 18.52 24.73
C ASP A 44 15.08 17.98 24.56
N LYS A 45 14.37 17.75 25.67
CA LYS A 45 13.15 16.92 25.83
C LYS A 45 11.93 17.27 24.93
N ALA A 46 12.06 18.15 23.95
CA ALA A 46 11.00 18.57 23.03
C ALA A 46 11.38 18.52 21.53
N GLU A 47 12.63 18.19 21.15
CA GLU A 47 13.03 18.12 19.72
C GLU A 47 13.07 16.69 19.17
N LYS A 48 12.67 16.52 17.90
CA LYS A 48 12.83 15.25 17.16
C LYS A 48 14.31 14.83 17.13
N GLU A 49 14.64 13.65 17.66
CA GLU A 49 15.98 13.09 17.54
C GLU A 49 16.29 12.80 16.06
N TYR A 50 17.19 13.58 15.47
CA TYR A 50 17.70 13.31 14.13
C TYR A 50 18.81 12.27 14.20
N CYS A 51 18.51 11.05 13.75
CA CYS A 51 19.42 9.93 13.77
C CYS A 51 19.90 9.50 12.38
N PHE A 52 21.20 9.23 12.24
CA PHE A 52 21.83 8.87 10.98
C PHE A 52 22.62 7.58 11.13
N CYS A 53 22.39 6.61 10.23
CA CYS A 53 23.24 5.42 10.19
C CYS A 53 24.66 5.81 9.74
N THR A 54 25.64 4.97 10.08
CA THR A 54 27.05 5.20 9.74
C THR A 54 27.24 5.44 8.23
N ASN A 55 26.50 4.75 7.36
CA ASN A 55 26.61 4.90 5.92
C ASN A 55 26.10 6.27 5.44
N CYS A 56 24.91 6.69 5.86
CA CYS A 56 24.34 7.99 5.49
C CYS A 56 25.17 9.15 6.04
N TYR A 57 25.70 9.03 7.26
CA TYR A 57 26.60 10.02 7.85
C TYR A 57 27.91 10.19 7.02
N LYS A 58 28.46 9.07 6.54
CA LYS A 58 29.71 9.03 5.74
C LYS A 58 29.53 9.41 4.27
N LYS A 59 28.34 9.21 3.68
CA LYS A 59 28.08 9.47 2.25
C LYS A 59 28.41 10.92 1.84
N ASN A 60 28.29 11.86 2.78
CA ASN A 60 28.66 13.28 2.61
C ASN A 60 29.96 13.63 3.36
N SER A 61 30.99 12.78 3.34
CA SER A 61 32.23 12.94 4.15
C SER A 61 32.94 14.29 3.93
N ARG A 62 32.81 14.89 2.74
CA ARG A 62 33.40 16.19 2.39
C ARG A 62 32.59 17.40 2.84
N SER A 63 31.34 17.22 3.27
CA SER A 63 30.47 18.29 3.76
C SER A 63 30.40 18.26 5.30
N SER A 64 30.50 19.43 5.92
CA SER A 64 30.26 19.64 7.35
C SER A 64 28.78 19.51 7.73
N TYR A 65 27.89 19.41 6.74
CA TYR A 65 26.45 19.29 6.90
C TYR A 65 25.87 18.04 6.22
N ILE A 66 24.77 17.53 6.76
CA ILE A 66 23.93 16.48 6.17
C ILE A 66 22.60 17.11 5.79
N SER A 67 22.24 17.08 4.51
CA SER A 67 20.92 17.49 4.04
C SER A 67 19.92 16.35 4.23
N CYS A 68 18.78 16.63 4.87
CA CYS A 68 17.71 15.68 5.13
C CYS A 68 16.36 16.42 5.16
N ASN A 69 15.39 16.00 4.33
CA ASN A 69 14.04 16.56 4.25
C ASN A 69 14.01 18.10 4.14
N GLY A 70 14.87 18.68 3.29
CA GLY A 70 14.98 20.12 3.10
C GLY A 70 15.71 20.88 4.22
N THR A 71 16.15 20.19 5.29
CA THR A 71 16.89 20.77 6.41
C THR A 71 18.36 20.37 6.36
N SER A 72 19.26 21.31 6.66
CA SER A 72 20.70 21.06 6.71
C SER A 72 21.17 20.92 8.17
N ILE A 73 21.65 19.75 8.54
CA ILE A 73 22.06 19.43 9.92
C ILE A 73 23.59 19.39 10.02
N SER A 74 24.15 20.21 10.90
CA SER A 74 25.60 20.24 11.14
C SER A 74 26.08 18.95 11.81
N LYS A 75 27.11 18.32 11.24
CA LYS A 75 27.70 17.09 11.80
C LYS A 75 28.32 17.30 13.19
N LYS A 76 28.72 18.52 13.53
CA LYS A 76 29.26 18.86 14.85
C LYS A 76 28.24 18.68 15.97
N LEU A 77 26.95 18.77 15.65
CA LEU A 77 25.85 18.58 16.60
C LEU A 77 25.46 17.10 16.77
N LEU A 78 26.10 16.18 16.03
CA LEU A 78 25.77 14.77 16.04
C LEU A 78 26.78 13.99 16.88
N HIS A 79 26.28 13.27 17.88
CA HIS A 79 27.08 12.41 18.73
C HIS A 79 27.04 10.98 18.22
N LYS A 80 28.22 10.35 18.15
CA LYS A 80 28.33 8.93 17.83
C LYS A 80 27.81 8.12 19.03
N LYS A 81 26.77 7.32 18.82
CA LYS A 81 26.13 6.42 19.79
C LYS A 81 26.22 4.97 19.30
N ILE A 82 26.08 4.01 20.23
CA ILE A 82 25.89 2.59 19.93
C ILE A 82 24.42 2.27 20.14
N ASN A 83 23.81 1.51 19.23
CA ASN A 83 22.41 1.15 19.35
C ASN A 83 22.22 -0.04 20.31
N ASP A 84 22.52 0.20 21.59
CA ASP A 84 22.43 -0.76 22.69
C ASP A 84 21.27 -0.47 23.64
N VAL A 85 20.53 0.63 23.43
CA VAL A 85 19.37 0.99 24.23
C VAL A 85 18.30 -0.09 24.12
N VAL A 86 17.95 -0.66 25.27
CA VAL A 86 16.89 -1.65 25.40
C VAL A 86 15.76 -1.02 26.19
N VAL A 87 14.59 -0.91 25.58
CA VAL A 87 13.39 -0.37 26.25
C VAL A 87 12.60 -1.54 26.83
N GLU A 88 12.44 -1.57 28.15
CA GLU A 88 11.62 -2.57 28.83
C GLU A 88 10.12 -2.31 28.58
N GLU A 89 9.33 -3.38 28.45
CA GLU A 89 7.88 -3.26 28.38
C GLU A 89 7.33 -2.71 29.71
N PRO A 90 6.38 -1.75 29.65
CA PRO A 90 5.76 -1.22 30.84
C PRO A 90 4.94 -2.28 31.58
N TRP A 91 4.74 -2.04 32.87
CA TRP A 91 4.04 -2.93 33.79
C TRP A 91 2.81 -2.27 34.37
N VAL A 92 1.82 -3.09 34.72
CA VAL A 92 0.61 -2.67 35.43
C VAL A 92 0.40 -3.58 36.65
N GLN A 93 -0.05 -3.02 37.77
CA GLN A 93 -0.34 -3.76 39.00
C GLN A 93 -1.84 -3.91 39.16
N CYS A 94 -2.32 -5.13 39.38
CA CYS A 94 -3.73 -5.40 39.66
C CYS A 94 -4.16 -4.78 41.00
N ASP A 95 -5.25 -4.03 41.02
CA ASP A 95 -5.72 -3.37 42.23
C ASP A 95 -6.30 -4.33 43.27
N LYS A 96 -6.78 -5.51 42.86
CA LYS A 96 -7.30 -6.52 43.78
C LYS A 96 -6.22 -7.42 44.37
N CYS A 97 -5.46 -8.13 43.53
CA CYS A 97 -4.47 -9.10 44.00
C CYS A 97 -3.06 -8.54 44.20
N LYS A 98 -2.84 -7.25 43.85
CA LYS A 98 -1.56 -6.53 43.94
C LYS A 98 -0.38 -7.20 43.20
N ASN A 99 -0.63 -8.20 42.35
CA ASN A 99 0.38 -8.80 41.48
C ASN A 99 0.59 -7.97 40.21
N TRP A 100 1.82 -8.02 39.69
CA TRP A 100 2.26 -7.29 38.51
C TRP A 100 2.10 -8.11 37.22
N GLN A 101 1.76 -7.43 36.13
CA GLN A 101 1.74 -7.98 34.77
C GLN A 101 2.41 -7.01 33.80
N HIS A 102 2.99 -7.52 32.72
CA HIS A 102 3.34 -6.66 31.58
C HIS A 102 2.06 -6.06 31.00
N GLN A 103 2.09 -4.76 30.69
CA GLN A 103 0.98 -4.04 30.10
C GLN A 103 0.49 -4.70 28.80
N VAL A 104 1.43 -5.16 27.96
CA VAL A 104 1.15 -5.88 26.70
C VAL A 104 0.47 -7.22 26.97
N CYS A 105 0.90 -7.97 28.00
CA CYS A 105 0.28 -9.24 28.38
C CYS A 105 -1.14 -9.06 28.92
N ALA A 106 -1.36 -8.00 29.69
CA ALA A 106 -2.67 -7.65 30.23
C ALA A 106 -3.60 -6.99 29.20
N LEU A 107 -3.09 -6.60 28.02
CA LEU A 107 -3.79 -5.75 27.06
C LEU A 107 -4.31 -4.44 27.68
N TYR A 108 -3.58 -3.95 28.69
CA TYR A 108 -3.96 -2.81 29.52
C TYR A 108 -3.69 -1.47 28.83
N THR A 109 -4.61 -0.53 28.92
CA THR A 109 -4.49 0.76 28.24
C THR A 109 -4.76 1.91 29.21
N SER A 110 -3.70 2.63 29.59
CA SER A 110 -3.77 3.72 30.59
C SER A 110 -4.77 4.84 30.28
N LYS A 111 -5.21 5.01 29.03
CA LYS A 111 -6.22 6.01 28.64
C LYS A 111 -7.67 5.63 28.99
N ARG A 112 -7.96 4.35 29.30
CA ARG A 112 -9.31 3.91 29.71
C ARG A 112 -9.60 4.23 31.17
N ASP A 113 -8.55 4.25 31.99
CA ASP A 113 -8.68 4.11 33.44
C ASP A 113 -8.19 5.36 34.18
N LEU A 114 -8.41 6.55 33.63
CA LEU A 114 -8.18 7.79 34.39
C LEU A 114 -9.11 7.87 35.63
N GLU A 115 -10.13 7.02 35.73
CA GLU A 115 -11.12 7.01 36.83
C GLU A 115 -11.49 5.61 37.38
N GLU A 116 -10.89 4.49 36.93
CA GLU A 116 -11.28 3.13 37.37
C GLU A 116 -10.07 2.26 37.80
N ASP A 117 -10.31 1.35 38.76
CA ASP A 117 -9.32 0.37 39.24
C ASP A 117 -9.06 -0.72 38.19
N TYR A 118 -7.79 -1.06 37.94
CA TYR A 118 -7.42 -2.14 37.03
C TYR A 118 -7.48 -3.51 37.71
N LEU A 119 -8.35 -4.37 37.19
CA LEU A 119 -8.45 -5.78 37.58
C LEU A 119 -7.76 -6.70 36.57
N CYS A 120 -6.81 -7.52 37.03
CA CYS A 120 -6.13 -8.46 36.13
C CYS A 120 -7.06 -9.61 35.68
N PRO A 121 -6.79 -10.22 34.51
CA PRO A 121 -7.63 -11.29 33.96
C PRO A 121 -7.90 -12.45 34.93
N LYS A 122 -6.91 -12.83 35.75
CA LYS A 122 -7.07 -13.89 36.76
C LYS A 122 -8.02 -13.52 37.88
N CYS A 123 -8.08 -12.24 38.28
CA CYS A 123 -9.04 -11.76 39.27
C CYS A 123 -10.45 -11.69 38.67
N CYS A 124 -10.57 -11.17 37.44
CA CYS A 124 -11.86 -11.11 36.74
C CYS A 124 -12.46 -12.51 36.57
N LEU A 125 -11.66 -13.50 36.15
CA LEU A 125 -12.13 -14.89 36.01
C LEU A 125 -12.66 -15.46 37.33
N LYS A 126 -11.95 -15.24 38.45
CA LYS A 126 -12.42 -15.70 39.78
C LYS A 126 -13.72 -15.02 40.20
N GLU A 127 -13.90 -13.74 39.87
CA GLU A 127 -15.14 -13.03 40.19
C GLU A 127 -16.34 -13.53 39.39
N ILE A 128 -16.12 -13.88 38.12
CA ILE A 128 -17.10 -14.52 37.24
C ILE A 128 -17.46 -15.91 37.78
N GLU A 129 -16.45 -16.73 38.11
CA GLU A 129 -16.65 -18.10 38.65
C GLU A 129 -17.38 -18.10 40.00
N ASN A 130 -17.11 -17.11 40.87
CA ASN A 130 -17.75 -17.01 42.17
C ASN A 130 -19.15 -16.36 42.13
N GLY A 131 -19.65 -15.98 40.95
CA GLY A 131 -20.96 -15.32 40.79
C GLY A 131 -21.06 -13.94 41.44
N VAL A 132 -19.93 -13.37 41.87
CA VAL A 132 -19.85 -12.05 42.54
C VAL A 132 -19.98 -10.91 41.52
N HIS A 133 -19.70 -11.19 40.24
CA HIS A 133 -19.73 -10.20 39.18
C HIS A 133 -20.69 -10.65 38.07
N VAL A 134 -21.84 -9.98 37.99
CA VAL A 134 -22.53 -9.82 36.69
C VAL A 134 -21.61 -8.92 35.88
N PRO A 135 -21.08 -9.32 34.70
CA PRO A 135 -20.29 -8.40 33.88
C PRO A 135 -21.11 -7.13 33.74
N SER A 136 -20.69 -6.03 34.36
CA SER A 136 -21.43 -4.80 34.19
C SER A 136 -21.40 -4.54 32.69
N GLN A 137 -22.49 -4.03 32.12
CA GLN A 137 -22.50 -3.62 30.70
C GLN A 137 -21.32 -2.66 30.37
N LYS A 138 -20.61 -2.13 31.38
CA LYS A 138 -19.43 -1.28 31.30
C LYS A 138 -18.07 -2.01 31.42
N SER A 139 -17.92 -3.08 32.20
CA SER A 139 -16.71 -3.94 32.13
C SER A 139 -16.69 -4.80 30.85
N ASN A 140 -17.88 -5.01 30.27
CA ASN A 140 -18.14 -5.45 28.91
C ASN A 140 -18.40 -4.28 27.93
N ALA A 141 -18.11 -3.01 28.28
CA ALA A 141 -18.01 -1.98 27.25
C ALA A 141 -16.89 -2.43 26.32
N ALA A 142 -17.30 -3.09 25.24
CA ALA A 142 -16.46 -3.92 24.42
C ALA A 142 -15.21 -3.14 24.10
N ILE A 143 -14.03 -3.77 24.26
CA ILE A 143 -12.81 -3.27 23.64
C ILE A 143 -13.21 -2.88 22.22
N PHE A 144 -13.19 -1.58 21.92
CA PHE A 144 -13.69 -1.06 20.65
C PHE A 144 -12.99 -1.85 19.54
N GLY A 145 -13.79 -2.71 18.92
CA GLY A 145 -13.31 -3.77 18.06
C GLY A 145 -13.36 -3.33 16.62
N ALA A 146 -12.75 -4.12 15.76
CA ALA A 146 -12.79 -3.85 14.32
C ALA A 146 -14.24 -3.82 13.80
N LYS A 147 -15.14 -4.60 14.40
CA LYS A 147 -16.56 -4.65 14.00
C LYS A 147 -17.34 -3.39 14.38
N ASP A 148 -16.87 -2.64 15.38
CA ASP A 148 -17.53 -1.41 15.87
C ASP A 148 -17.24 -0.21 14.95
N ILE A 149 -16.20 -0.30 14.10
CA ILE A 149 -15.98 0.67 13.03
C ILE A 149 -17.11 0.52 11.99
N PRO A 150 -17.72 1.63 11.53
CA PRO A 150 -18.76 1.59 10.51
C PRO A 150 -18.31 0.88 9.23
N ARG A 151 -19.24 0.16 8.59
CA ARG A 151 -19.03 -0.39 7.26
C ARG A 151 -19.23 0.71 6.22
N THR A 152 -18.33 0.73 5.24
CA THR A 152 -18.48 1.42 3.95
C THR A 152 -18.92 0.45 2.86
N MET A 153 -19.47 0.94 1.75
CA MET A 153 -19.80 0.16 0.56
C MET A 153 -18.59 -0.62 0.06
N LEU A 154 -17.40 0.00 0.05
CA LEU A 154 -16.15 -0.69 -0.28
C LEU A 154 -15.84 -1.85 0.68
N SER A 155 -15.91 -1.60 1.99
CA SER A 155 -15.58 -2.62 2.98
C SER A 155 -16.57 -3.79 2.94
N GLU A 156 -17.86 -3.49 2.79
CA GLU A 156 -18.91 -4.50 2.68
C GLU A 156 -18.74 -5.33 1.41
N HIS A 157 -18.43 -4.70 0.27
CA HIS A 157 -18.16 -5.39 -0.98
C HIS A 157 -17.02 -6.42 -0.85
N ILE A 158 -15.92 -6.02 -0.19
CA ILE A 158 -14.78 -6.92 0.06
C ILE A 158 -15.16 -8.03 1.07
N GLU A 159 -15.87 -7.71 2.15
CA GLU A 159 -16.31 -8.71 3.14
C GLU A 159 -17.23 -9.77 2.50
N GLN A 160 -18.21 -9.35 1.70
CA GLN A 160 -19.11 -10.26 0.98
C GLN A 160 -18.35 -11.18 0.03
N ARG A 161 -17.36 -10.63 -0.69
CA ARG A 161 -16.47 -11.44 -1.54
C ARG A 161 -15.71 -12.46 -0.71
N LEU A 162 -15.08 -12.06 0.39
CA LEU A 162 -14.32 -12.96 1.26
C LEU A 162 -15.19 -14.10 1.79
N ILE A 163 -16.40 -13.81 2.28
CA ILE A 163 -17.35 -14.81 2.76
C ILE A 163 -17.63 -15.86 1.67
N LYS A 164 -17.98 -15.39 0.46
CA LYS A 164 -18.28 -16.28 -0.68
C LYS A 164 -17.06 -17.13 -1.06
N ARG A 165 -15.89 -16.54 -1.17
CA ARG A 165 -14.68 -17.20 -1.67
C ARG A 165 -14.07 -18.16 -0.66
N LEU A 166 -14.15 -17.86 0.64
CA LEU A 166 -13.73 -18.77 1.70
C LEU A 166 -14.67 -19.97 1.87
N ALA A 167 -15.98 -19.80 1.67
CA ALA A 167 -16.91 -20.92 1.64
C ALA A 167 -16.57 -21.89 0.49
N GLN A 168 -16.36 -21.37 -0.71
CA GLN A 168 -15.94 -22.15 -1.88
C GLN A 168 -14.59 -22.85 -1.66
N GLU A 169 -13.60 -22.13 -1.13
CA GLU A 169 -12.28 -22.69 -0.81
C GLU A 169 -12.39 -23.85 0.19
N ARG A 170 -13.21 -23.70 1.24
CA ARG A 170 -13.44 -24.74 2.25
C ARG A 170 -14.08 -25.99 1.65
N GLU A 171 -15.06 -25.83 0.76
CA GLU A 171 -15.67 -26.95 0.03
C GLU A 171 -14.68 -27.68 -0.88
N GLU A 172 -13.89 -26.93 -1.66
CA GLU A 172 -12.87 -27.49 -2.55
C GLU A 172 -11.79 -28.23 -1.74
N LYS A 173 -11.39 -27.68 -0.58
CA LYS A 173 -10.41 -28.28 0.32
C LYS A 173 -10.94 -29.57 0.95
N ALA A 174 -12.18 -29.57 1.42
CA ALA A 174 -12.86 -30.76 1.97
C ALA A 174 -12.91 -31.90 0.94
N LYS A 175 -13.31 -31.59 -0.30
CA LYS A 175 -13.31 -32.55 -1.42
C LYS A 175 -11.92 -33.10 -1.72
N LYS A 176 -10.90 -32.23 -1.76
CA LYS A 176 -9.52 -32.62 -2.06
C LYS A 176 -8.90 -33.50 -0.97
N GLU A 177 -9.27 -33.28 0.29
CA GLU A 177 -8.75 -34.06 1.43
C GLU A 177 -9.64 -35.25 1.82
N ALA A 178 -10.77 -35.45 1.12
CA ALA A 178 -11.80 -36.44 1.48
C ALA A 178 -12.26 -36.33 2.94
N LYS A 179 -12.46 -35.09 3.42
CA LYS A 179 -12.90 -34.77 4.79
C LYS A 179 -14.29 -34.14 4.77
N ASN A 180 -14.98 -34.21 5.92
CA ASN A 180 -16.19 -33.42 6.14
C ASN A 180 -15.85 -31.92 6.22
N LEU A 181 -16.81 -31.05 5.90
CA LEU A 181 -16.62 -29.60 5.95
C LEU A 181 -16.18 -29.10 7.33
N ASP A 182 -16.72 -29.70 8.39
CA ASP A 182 -16.44 -29.33 9.79
C ASP A 182 -15.01 -29.64 10.23
N GLU A 183 -14.34 -30.58 9.56
CA GLU A 183 -12.94 -30.92 9.82
C GLU A 183 -11.96 -29.96 9.15
N VAL A 184 -12.42 -29.19 8.16
CA VAL A 184 -11.59 -28.18 7.49
C VAL A 184 -11.62 -26.89 8.30
N LEU A 185 -10.49 -26.58 8.95
CA LEU A 185 -10.32 -25.34 9.70
C LEU A 185 -10.58 -24.12 8.79
N ALA A 186 -11.57 -23.30 9.13
CA ALA A 186 -11.92 -22.10 8.40
C ALA A 186 -11.19 -20.87 8.96
N ALA A 187 -10.87 -19.89 8.10
CA ALA A 187 -10.47 -18.57 8.55
C ALA A 187 -11.73 -17.81 8.98
N GLU A 188 -11.94 -17.72 10.29
CA GLU A 188 -13.12 -17.10 10.87
C GLU A 188 -12.82 -15.70 11.41
N ASN A 189 -13.89 -14.94 11.67
CA ASN A 189 -13.84 -13.63 12.32
C ASN A 189 -12.93 -12.61 11.60
N LEU A 190 -12.91 -12.64 10.27
CA LEU A 190 -12.30 -11.61 9.45
C LEU A 190 -13.20 -10.37 9.41
N CYS A 191 -12.58 -9.20 9.42
CA CYS A 191 -13.25 -7.91 9.38
C CYS A 191 -12.44 -6.96 8.50
N VAL A 192 -13.04 -6.40 7.44
CA VAL A 192 -12.40 -5.40 6.59
C VAL A 192 -13.02 -4.04 6.87
N ARG A 193 -12.20 -3.02 7.09
CA ARG A 193 -12.67 -1.66 7.41
C ARG A 193 -11.85 -0.60 6.69
N VAL A 194 -12.53 0.47 6.28
CA VAL A 194 -11.90 1.69 5.78
C VAL A 194 -11.74 2.62 6.97
N LEU A 195 -10.50 2.86 7.41
CA LEU A 195 -10.21 3.70 8.58
C LEU A 195 -9.90 5.15 8.19
N SER A 196 -9.71 5.42 6.89
CA SER A 196 -9.54 6.75 6.33
C SER A 196 -10.07 6.75 4.90
N SER A 197 -10.85 7.77 4.54
CA SER A 197 -11.39 8.03 3.20
C SER A 197 -11.53 9.54 3.05
N VAL A 198 -10.52 10.18 2.47
CA VAL A 198 -10.40 11.65 2.39
C VAL A 198 -10.11 12.11 0.97
N ASN A 199 -10.62 13.28 0.58
CA ASN A 199 -10.29 13.89 -0.69
C ASN A 199 -9.00 14.70 -0.52
N LYS A 200 -8.05 14.48 -1.42
CA LYS A 200 -6.75 15.15 -1.42
C LYS A 200 -6.52 15.83 -2.76
N GLN A 201 -5.67 16.84 -2.71
CA GLN A 201 -5.19 17.56 -3.88
C GLN A 201 -3.69 17.33 -4.04
N LEU A 202 -3.30 16.67 -5.12
CA LEU A 202 -1.91 16.44 -5.48
C LEU A 202 -1.40 17.59 -6.32
N LYS A 203 -0.54 18.44 -5.74
CA LYS A 203 0.14 19.50 -6.48
C LYS A 203 1.28 18.95 -7.32
N VAL A 204 1.31 19.31 -8.61
CA VAL A 204 2.39 18.95 -9.51
C VAL A 204 3.61 19.79 -9.18
N LYS A 205 4.75 19.14 -8.94
CA LYS A 205 5.98 19.83 -8.57
C LYS A 205 6.46 20.70 -9.73
N LYS A 206 6.93 21.91 -9.43
CA LYS A 206 7.45 22.85 -10.44
C LYS A 206 8.50 22.23 -11.36
N GLN A 207 9.39 21.39 -10.82
CA GLN A 207 10.40 20.68 -11.62
C GLN A 207 9.78 19.80 -12.71
N PHE A 208 8.62 19.19 -12.46
CA PHE A 208 7.90 18.38 -13.44
C PHE A 208 7.25 19.27 -14.50
N LEU A 209 6.62 20.38 -14.08
CA LEU A 209 6.03 21.37 -15.00
C LEU A 209 7.07 22.02 -15.91
N ASP A 210 8.27 22.31 -15.40
CA ASP A 210 9.38 22.87 -16.18
C ASP A 210 9.80 21.96 -17.36
N ILE A 211 9.61 20.63 -17.24
CA ILE A 211 9.85 19.68 -18.35
C ILE A 211 8.88 19.96 -19.51
N LEU A 212 7.63 20.33 -19.16
CA LEU A 212 6.48 20.46 -20.05
C LEU A 212 6.15 21.92 -20.38
N SER A 213 7.11 22.85 -20.29
CA SER A 213 6.91 24.32 -20.39
C SER A 213 6.08 24.83 -21.59
N SER A 214 5.82 24.01 -22.61
CA SER A 214 5.01 24.33 -23.80
C SER A 214 3.65 23.61 -23.86
N GLU A 215 3.31 22.76 -22.90
CA GLU A 215 2.05 22.00 -22.86
C GLU A 215 1.13 22.50 -21.73
N ASN A 216 -0.19 22.49 -21.97
CA ASN A 216 -1.19 22.82 -20.96
C ASN A 216 -1.42 21.63 -20.01
N TYR A 217 -0.40 21.29 -19.22
CA TYR A 217 -0.46 20.22 -18.23
C TYR A 217 -1.10 20.73 -16.93
N PRO A 218 -2.01 19.98 -16.29
CA PRO A 218 -2.64 20.42 -15.03
C PRO A 218 -1.61 20.69 -13.93
N SER A 219 -1.80 21.76 -13.16
CA SER A 219 -0.94 22.07 -12.02
C SER A 219 -1.25 21.22 -10.78
N GLU A 220 -2.40 20.55 -10.77
CA GLU A 220 -2.87 19.73 -9.66
C GLU A 220 -3.87 18.67 -10.11
N PHE A 221 -4.00 17.61 -9.31
CA PHE A 221 -4.97 16.53 -9.50
C PHE A 221 -5.71 16.24 -8.20
N ASN A 222 -7.05 16.26 -8.23
CA ASN A 222 -7.86 15.81 -7.11
C ASN A 222 -7.98 14.28 -7.14
N TYR A 223 -7.94 13.67 -5.96
CA TYR A 223 -8.09 12.23 -5.80
C TYR A 223 -8.65 11.86 -4.41
N GLY A 224 -9.33 10.72 -4.33
CA GLY A 224 -9.71 10.10 -3.07
C GLY A 224 -8.56 9.26 -2.51
N SER A 225 -8.19 9.45 -1.26
CA SER A 225 -7.22 8.64 -0.53
C SER A 225 -7.95 7.75 0.45
N LYS A 226 -7.78 6.42 0.32
CA LYS A 226 -8.42 5.44 1.21
C LYS A 226 -7.39 4.54 1.86
N VAL A 227 -7.58 4.25 3.16
CA VAL A 227 -6.76 3.29 3.91
C VAL A 227 -7.64 2.16 4.45
N ILE A 228 -7.39 0.97 3.95
CA ILE A 228 -8.20 -0.23 4.16
C ILE A 228 -7.41 -1.22 5.03
N PHE A 229 -8.04 -1.69 6.10
CA PHE A 229 -7.45 -2.63 7.05
C PHE A 229 -8.21 -3.96 7.03
N LEU A 230 -7.47 -5.07 7.18
CA LEU A 230 -8.02 -6.37 7.53
C LEU A 230 -7.66 -6.69 8.98
N PHE A 231 -8.66 -7.02 9.77
CA PHE A 231 -8.53 -7.56 11.11
C PHE A 231 -9.00 -9.02 11.16
N GLN A 232 -8.44 -9.79 12.07
CA GLN A 232 -8.98 -11.08 12.48
C GLN A 232 -9.07 -11.16 14.00
N LYS A 233 -10.21 -11.63 14.52
CA LYS A 233 -10.32 -11.94 15.95
C LYS A 233 -9.58 -13.24 16.26
N ILE A 234 -8.40 -13.14 16.86
CA ILE A 234 -7.54 -14.26 17.26
C ILE A 234 -7.53 -14.36 18.79
N GLU A 235 -8.03 -15.48 19.31
CA GLU A 235 -8.14 -15.71 20.77
C GLU A 235 -8.88 -14.56 21.48
N GLY A 236 -10.02 -14.16 20.91
CA GLY A 236 -10.89 -13.10 21.45
C GLY A 236 -10.48 -11.66 21.12
N VAL A 237 -9.30 -11.45 20.51
CA VAL A 237 -8.74 -10.10 20.29
C VAL A 237 -8.61 -9.79 18.80
N ASP A 238 -9.05 -8.62 18.36
CA ASP A 238 -8.84 -8.17 16.98
C ASP A 238 -7.35 -7.87 16.72
N VAL A 239 -6.80 -8.53 15.70
CA VAL A 239 -5.42 -8.35 15.24
C VAL A 239 -5.45 -7.79 13.83
N CYS A 240 -4.83 -6.63 13.62
CA CYS A 240 -4.56 -6.06 12.30
C CYS A 240 -3.55 -6.96 11.57
N LEU A 241 -3.95 -7.49 10.41
CA LEU A 241 -3.17 -8.45 9.64
C LEU A 241 -2.66 -7.88 8.32
N PHE A 242 -3.36 -6.90 7.76
CA PHE A 242 -3.08 -6.36 6.44
C PHE A 242 -3.61 -4.93 6.35
N VAL A 243 -2.84 -4.06 5.70
CA VAL A 243 -3.19 -2.66 5.43
C VAL A 243 -2.87 -2.32 3.99
N MET A 244 -3.77 -1.59 3.34
CA MET A 244 -3.59 -1.09 1.98
C MET A 244 -4.01 0.38 1.89
N GLU A 245 -3.16 1.19 1.28
CA GLU A 245 -3.43 2.59 0.94
C GLU A 245 -3.56 2.75 -0.57
N VAL A 246 -4.60 3.45 -1.01
CA VAL A 246 -4.92 3.67 -2.42
C VAL A 246 -5.22 5.13 -2.74
N GLN A 247 -4.92 5.53 -3.97
CA GLN A 247 -5.28 6.82 -4.56
C GLN A 247 -6.27 6.57 -5.70
N GLU A 248 -7.45 7.18 -5.64
CA GLU A 248 -8.55 7.06 -6.59
C GLU A 248 -8.75 8.38 -7.34
N PHE A 249 -8.32 8.47 -8.59
CA PHE A 249 -8.49 9.64 -9.45
C PHE A 249 -9.76 9.48 -10.28
N GLY A 250 -10.80 10.24 -9.91
CA GLY A 250 -12.14 10.06 -10.42
C GLY A 250 -12.38 10.48 -11.87
N SER A 251 -13.64 10.44 -12.29
CA SER A 251 -14.10 10.95 -13.59
C SER A 251 -13.97 12.47 -13.73
N ASP A 252 -14.03 13.20 -12.62
CA ASP A 252 -13.86 14.65 -12.51
C ASP A 252 -12.37 15.07 -12.55
N CYS A 253 -11.45 14.12 -12.37
CA CYS A 253 -10.02 14.38 -12.47
C CYS A 253 -9.58 14.60 -13.92
N GLY A 254 -8.62 15.51 -14.14
CA GLY A 254 -8.04 15.77 -15.45
C GLY A 254 -7.15 14.64 -15.98
N TYR A 255 -6.92 14.63 -17.29
CA TYR A 255 -5.86 13.80 -17.89
C TYR A 255 -4.48 14.25 -17.39
N PRO A 256 -3.51 13.32 -17.22
CA PRO A 256 -3.54 11.90 -17.60
C PRO A 256 -4.12 10.94 -16.53
N ASN A 257 -4.56 11.43 -15.38
CA ASN A 257 -4.96 10.59 -14.24
C ASN A 257 -6.42 10.14 -14.24
N GLN A 258 -7.28 10.78 -15.03
CA GLN A 258 -8.72 10.52 -15.07
C GLN A 258 -9.08 9.03 -15.03
N ARG A 259 -10.01 8.66 -14.13
CA ARG A 259 -10.51 7.29 -13.90
C ARG A 259 -9.43 6.24 -13.60
N SER A 260 -8.32 6.65 -12.99
CA SER A 260 -7.24 5.74 -12.60
C SER A 260 -7.20 5.50 -11.10
N VAL A 261 -6.79 4.30 -10.69
CA VAL A 261 -6.47 4.02 -9.29
C VAL A 261 -5.01 3.61 -9.17
N TYR A 262 -4.35 4.01 -8.09
CA TYR A 262 -2.97 3.63 -7.77
C TYR A 262 -2.92 2.99 -6.39
N ILE A 263 -2.39 1.76 -6.30
CA ILE A 263 -2.12 1.12 -5.01
C ILE A 263 -0.79 1.67 -4.50
N SER A 264 -0.84 2.58 -3.53
CA SER A 264 0.33 3.31 -3.03
C SER A 264 1.20 2.43 -2.15
N TYR A 265 0.59 1.83 -1.14
CA TYR A 265 1.27 0.96 -0.19
C TYR A 265 0.40 -0.22 0.19
N LEU A 266 1.05 -1.34 0.44
CA LEU A 266 0.44 -2.56 0.96
C LEU A 266 1.41 -3.20 1.94
N ASP A 267 0.91 -3.58 3.11
CA ASP A 267 1.71 -4.23 4.14
C ASP A 267 0.92 -5.29 4.90
N SER A 268 1.60 -6.24 5.53
CA SER A 268 0.93 -7.34 6.25
C SER A 268 1.80 -8.01 7.30
N VAL A 269 1.16 -8.62 8.29
CA VAL A 269 1.82 -9.45 9.30
C VAL A 269 1.33 -10.90 9.23
N LYS A 270 2.21 -11.84 9.53
CA LYS A 270 2.01 -13.26 9.22
C LYS A 270 0.95 -14.00 10.04
N TYR A 271 0.34 -13.36 11.04
CA TYR A 271 -0.42 -14.01 12.11
C TYR A 271 -1.81 -14.53 11.73
N LEU A 272 -2.22 -14.45 10.47
CA LEU A 272 -3.50 -14.97 10.01
C LEU A 272 -3.67 -16.44 10.42
N ARG A 273 -4.83 -16.76 11.01
CA ARG A 273 -5.21 -18.12 11.39
C ARG A 273 -6.43 -18.62 10.60
N PRO A 274 -6.53 -19.93 10.33
CA PRO A 274 -5.53 -20.95 10.59
C PRO A 274 -4.33 -20.83 9.64
N GLU A 275 -3.16 -21.25 10.10
CA GLU A 275 -1.98 -21.40 9.24
C GLU A 275 -2.09 -22.73 8.50
N ARG A 276 -2.61 -22.69 7.27
CA ARG A 276 -2.70 -23.85 6.38
C ARG A 276 -2.61 -23.45 4.91
N GLU A 277 -2.48 -24.44 4.04
CA GLU A 277 -2.67 -24.26 2.60
C GLU A 277 -4.16 -24.19 2.25
N ALA A 278 -4.49 -23.36 1.26
CA ALA A 278 -5.78 -23.36 0.59
C ALA A 278 -5.94 -24.58 -0.33
N ALA A 279 -7.15 -24.83 -0.84
CA ALA A 279 -7.41 -25.88 -1.83
C ALA A 279 -6.46 -25.82 -3.05
N THR A 280 -6.11 -24.60 -3.47
CA THR A 280 -5.20 -24.29 -4.58
C THR A 280 -3.72 -24.59 -4.29
N GLY A 281 -3.36 -24.89 -3.04
CA GLY A 281 -1.98 -25.17 -2.59
C GLY A 281 -1.17 -23.94 -2.21
N GLU A 282 -1.70 -22.72 -2.37
CA GLU A 282 -1.07 -21.52 -1.81
C GLU A 282 -1.42 -21.37 -0.32
N PRO A 283 -0.64 -20.62 0.49
CA PRO A 283 -1.03 -20.32 1.86
C PRO A 283 -2.42 -19.65 1.92
N LEU A 284 -3.29 -20.06 2.85
CA LEU A 284 -4.62 -19.48 3.03
C LEU A 284 -4.56 -17.96 3.24
N ARG A 285 -3.51 -17.48 3.93
CA ARG A 285 -3.22 -16.05 4.08
C ARG A 285 -3.04 -15.35 2.72
N THR A 286 -2.29 -15.96 1.81
CA THR A 286 -2.11 -15.44 0.44
C THR A 286 -3.42 -15.46 -0.35
N PHE A 287 -4.22 -16.53 -0.22
CA PHE A 287 -5.54 -16.59 -0.83
C PHE A 287 -6.41 -15.41 -0.37
N ILE A 288 -6.52 -15.16 0.93
CA ILE A 288 -7.32 -14.06 1.50
C ILE A 288 -6.83 -12.69 1.00
N TYR A 289 -5.51 -12.45 1.00
CA TYR A 289 -4.95 -11.18 0.51
C TYR A 289 -5.21 -10.98 -0.99
N HIS A 290 -5.15 -12.04 -1.79
CA HIS A 290 -5.56 -11.96 -3.20
C HIS A 290 -7.04 -11.61 -3.31
N GLU A 291 -7.92 -12.26 -2.55
CA GLU A 291 -9.35 -11.99 -2.63
C GLU A 291 -9.73 -10.56 -2.19
N ILE A 292 -8.98 -9.95 -1.26
CA ILE A 292 -9.11 -8.52 -0.91
C ILE A 292 -8.76 -7.63 -2.10
N LEU A 293 -7.61 -7.86 -2.73
CA LEU A 293 -7.16 -7.08 -3.89
C LEU A 293 -8.10 -7.24 -5.08
N ILE A 294 -8.55 -8.46 -5.35
CA ILE A 294 -9.50 -8.75 -6.42
C ILE A 294 -10.85 -8.08 -6.14
N GLY A 295 -11.33 -8.12 -4.89
CA GLY A 295 -12.54 -7.41 -4.47
C GLY A 295 -12.43 -5.90 -4.64
N TYR A 296 -11.27 -5.32 -4.30
CA TYR A 296 -11.02 -3.90 -4.56
C TYR A 296 -11.04 -3.58 -6.06
N LEU A 297 -10.38 -4.38 -6.91
CA LEU A 297 -10.40 -4.16 -8.36
C LEU A 297 -11.80 -4.31 -8.97
N ASP A 298 -12.60 -5.27 -8.49
CA ASP A 298 -14.01 -5.45 -8.90
C ASP A 298 -14.85 -4.23 -8.52
N TYR A 299 -14.68 -3.73 -7.30
CA TYR A 299 -15.34 -2.53 -6.82
C TYR A 299 -14.99 -1.30 -7.66
N CYS A 300 -13.70 -1.06 -7.90
CA CYS A 300 -13.24 0.04 -8.76
C CYS A 300 -13.81 -0.08 -10.19
N LYS A 301 -13.80 -1.29 -10.76
CA LYS A 301 -14.37 -1.54 -12.09
C LYS A 301 -15.85 -1.19 -12.15
N LYS A 302 -16.64 -1.62 -11.16
CA LYS A 302 -18.09 -1.35 -11.07
C LYS A 302 -18.40 0.13 -10.90
N ARG A 303 -17.52 0.88 -10.22
CA ARG A 303 -17.58 2.35 -10.14
C ARG A 303 -17.11 3.06 -11.42
N GLY A 304 -16.67 2.33 -12.44
CA GLY A 304 -16.23 2.93 -13.70
C GLY A 304 -14.77 3.42 -13.72
N PHE A 305 -13.93 3.02 -12.76
CA PHE A 305 -12.49 3.16 -12.94
C PHE A 305 -12.01 2.24 -14.06
N VAL A 306 -11.00 2.70 -14.81
CA VAL A 306 -10.60 2.07 -16.07
C VAL A 306 -9.22 1.44 -16.01
N THR A 307 -8.32 1.98 -15.19
CA THR A 307 -6.95 1.51 -15.07
C THR A 307 -6.51 1.49 -13.62
N CYS A 308 -5.87 0.41 -13.20
CA CYS A 308 -5.18 0.32 -11.91
C CYS A 308 -3.66 0.23 -12.13
N TYR A 309 -2.90 1.02 -11.39
CA TYR A 309 -1.45 1.04 -11.40
C TYR A 309 -0.91 0.42 -10.12
N ILE A 310 0.06 -0.48 -10.26
CA ILE A 310 0.72 -1.15 -9.13
C ILE A 310 2.23 -1.06 -9.33
N TRP A 311 2.92 -0.47 -8.35
CA TRP A 311 4.37 -0.56 -8.25
C TRP A 311 4.75 -1.72 -7.33
N SER A 312 5.17 -2.84 -7.93
CA SER A 312 5.65 -4.03 -7.23
C SER A 312 7.07 -3.82 -6.69
N CYS A 313 7.17 -3.05 -5.60
CA CYS A 313 8.41 -2.77 -4.88
C CYS A 313 8.36 -3.43 -3.49
N PRO A 314 9.18 -4.44 -3.19
CA PRO A 314 9.29 -4.93 -1.82
C PRO A 314 10.06 -3.91 -0.96
N PRO A 315 9.78 -3.82 0.35
CA PRO A 315 10.51 -2.92 1.22
C PRO A 315 11.98 -3.35 1.32
N LYS A 316 12.88 -2.37 1.51
CA LYS A 316 14.30 -2.65 1.77
C LYS A 316 14.43 -3.41 3.10
N LYS A 317 15.49 -4.21 3.25
CA LYS A 317 15.77 -4.89 4.53
C LYS A 317 15.83 -3.85 5.65
N GLY A 318 15.06 -4.06 6.72
CA GLY A 318 15.00 -3.14 7.86
C GLY A 318 14.11 -1.91 7.64
N TYR A 319 13.31 -1.89 6.58
CA TYR A 319 12.28 -0.89 6.31
C TYR A 319 10.90 -1.53 6.43
N ASP A 320 9.98 -0.87 7.13
CA ASP A 320 8.59 -1.30 7.28
C ASP A 320 7.71 -0.37 6.44
N TYR A 321 6.78 -0.88 5.62
CA TYR A 321 5.89 0.00 4.86
C TYR A 321 4.88 0.67 5.80
N ILE A 322 3.99 -0.07 6.45
CA ILE A 322 2.91 0.52 7.26
C ILE A 322 2.99 -0.02 8.69
N LEU A 323 3.17 -1.33 8.85
CA LEU A 323 3.11 -1.98 10.16
C LEU A 323 4.49 -1.96 10.81
N HIS A 324 4.61 -1.22 11.91
CA HIS A 324 5.90 -1.03 12.57
C HIS A 324 6.44 -2.35 13.16
N CYS A 325 7.68 -2.69 12.79
CA CYS A 325 8.45 -3.80 13.33
C CYS A 325 7.81 -5.17 13.08
N HIS A 326 8.07 -5.73 11.90
CA HIS A 326 7.60 -7.06 11.52
C HIS A 326 8.23 -8.22 12.32
N PRO A 327 7.58 -9.40 12.34
CA PRO A 327 8.15 -10.60 12.97
C PRO A 327 9.45 -11.01 12.30
N GLU A 328 10.50 -11.32 13.07
CA GLU A 328 11.79 -11.73 12.50
C GLU A 328 11.70 -12.98 11.60
N THR A 329 10.74 -13.84 11.91
CA THR A 329 10.44 -15.06 11.16
C THR A 329 9.58 -14.82 9.91
N GLN A 330 9.11 -13.59 9.68
CA GLN A 330 8.43 -13.19 8.45
C GLN A 330 9.45 -12.72 7.42
N LYS A 331 9.56 -13.47 6.32
CA LYS A 331 10.47 -13.13 5.23
C LYS A 331 9.85 -12.07 4.32
N VAL A 332 10.61 -11.02 4.03
CA VAL A 332 10.26 -10.03 2.99
C VAL A 332 10.48 -10.67 1.61
N PRO A 333 9.49 -10.63 0.70
CA PRO A 333 9.64 -11.21 -0.63
C PRO A 333 10.71 -10.47 -1.45
N LYS A 334 11.48 -11.22 -2.24
CA LYS A 334 12.36 -10.62 -3.27
C LYS A 334 11.50 -10.05 -4.41
N SER A 335 12.05 -9.11 -5.18
CA SER A 335 11.32 -8.44 -6.28
C SER A 335 10.60 -9.41 -7.23
N GLY A 336 11.28 -10.45 -7.73
CA GLY A 336 10.63 -11.45 -8.59
C GLY A 336 9.53 -12.27 -7.90
N GLN A 337 9.64 -12.53 -6.60
CA GLN A 337 8.60 -13.24 -5.83
C GLN A 337 7.35 -12.36 -5.69
N LEU A 338 7.54 -11.07 -5.37
CA LEU A 338 6.44 -10.11 -5.27
C LEU A 338 5.76 -9.87 -6.62
N GLN A 339 6.54 -9.76 -7.70
CA GLN A 339 6.00 -9.70 -9.07
C GLN A 339 5.10 -10.91 -9.34
N ASN A 340 5.59 -12.13 -9.09
CA ASN A 340 4.82 -13.35 -9.31
C ASN A 340 3.56 -13.43 -8.45
N TRP A 341 3.62 -12.90 -7.21
CA TRP A 341 2.48 -12.81 -6.31
C TRP A 341 1.35 -11.95 -6.92
N TYR A 342 1.67 -10.74 -7.37
CA TYR A 342 0.70 -9.87 -8.08
C TYR A 342 0.20 -10.50 -9.38
N HIS A 343 1.07 -11.09 -10.21
CA HIS A 343 0.64 -11.74 -11.45
C HIS A 343 -0.28 -12.95 -11.18
N SER A 344 -0.05 -13.70 -10.11
CA SER A 344 -0.93 -14.79 -9.69
C SER A 344 -2.31 -14.27 -9.29
N MET A 345 -2.36 -13.20 -8.48
CA MET A 345 -3.60 -12.51 -8.12
C MET A 345 -4.36 -12.02 -9.37
N LEU A 346 -3.67 -11.32 -10.28
CA LEU A 346 -4.28 -10.76 -11.49
C LEU A 346 -4.75 -11.84 -12.48
N LYS A 347 -4.09 -13.00 -12.52
CA LYS A 347 -4.58 -14.16 -13.29
C LYS A 347 -5.90 -14.71 -12.75
N LYS A 348 -6.12 -14.67 -11.43
CA LYS A 348 -7.43 -15.03 -10.83
C LYS A 348 -8.49 -14.00 -11.22
N ALA A 349 -8.18 -12.71 -11.07
CA ALA A 349 -9.07 -11.62 -11.47
C ALA A 349 -9.48 -11.69 -12.96
N ALA A 350 -8.54 -12.04 -13.84
CA ALA A 350 -8.80 -12.16 -15.28
C ALA A 350 -9.77 -13.32 -15.61
N LYS A 351 -9.71 -14.43 -14.87
CA LYS A 351 -10.65 -15.55 -15.02
C LYS A 351 -12.09 -15.17 -14.66
N GLU A 352 -12.26 -14.17 -13.80
CA GLU A 352 -13.55 -13.63 -13.38
C GLU A 352 -13.99 -12.41 -14.21
N ASN A 353 -13.27 -12.09 -15.29
CA ASN A 353 -13.48 -10.89 -16.12
C ASN A 353 -13.40 -9.56 -15.34
N ILE A 354 -12.74 -9.53 -14.18
CA ILE A 354 -12.51 -8.31 -13.41
C ILE A 354 -11.41 -7.49 -14.07
N THR A 355 -10.32 -8.14 -14.47
CA THR A 355 -9.26 -7.52 -15.27
C THR A 355 -9.38 -7.99 -16.71
N VAL A 356 -9.31 -7.08 -17.66
CA VAL A 356 -9.48 -7.37 -19.09
C VAL A 356 -8.18 -7.29 -19.88
N GLY A 357 -7.14 -6.70 -19.29
CA GLY A 357 -5.83 -6.60 -19.91
C GLY A 357 -4.74 -6.31 -18.89
N LEU A 358 -3.52 -6.72 -19.23
CA LEU A 358 -2.34 -6.55 -18.38
C LEU A 358 -1.17 -6.07 -19.24
N THR A 359 -0.60 -4.93 -18.86
CA THR A 359 0.61 -4.38 -19.48
C THR A 359 1.52 -3.80 -18.41
N ASN A 360 2.52 -3.02 -18.81
CA ASN A 360 3.38 -2.27 -17.91
C ASN A 360 3.61 -0.85 -18.41
N VAL A 361 4.10 0.02 -17.52
CA VAL A 361 4.37 1.42 -17.82
C VAL A 361 5.32 1.58 -19.02
N TYR A 362 6.34 0.72 -19.16
CA TYR A 362 7.27 0.79 -20.29
C TYR A 362 6.56 0.52 -21.63
N ASP A 363 5.90 -0.64 -21.74
CA ASP A 363 5.26 -1.06 -22.98
C ASP A 363 4.07 -0.14 -23.35
N ARG A 364 3.44 0.52 -22.37
CA ARG A 364 2.33 1.47 -22.59
C ARG A 364 2.77 2.86 -23.04
N PHE A 365 3.85 3.40 -22.48
CA PHE A 365 4.21 4.83 -22.65
C PHE A 365 5.53 5.08 -23.38
N PHE A 366 6.43 4.09 -23.44
CA PHE A 366 7.78 4.26 -23.99
C PHE A 366 8.01 3.49 -25.29
N HIS A 367 7.15 2.53 -25.63
CA HIS A 367 7.26 1.74 -26.85
C HIS A 367 6.25 2.19 -27.91
N PRO A 368 6.67 2.85 -29.00
CA PRO A 368 5.78 3.14 -30.12
C PRO A 368 5.40 1.81 -30.78
N THR A 369 4.12 1.45 -30.76
CA THR A 369 3.66 0.30 -31.54
C THR A 369 3.60 0.70 -33.01
N LYS A 370 4.01 -0.18 -33.93
CA LYS A 370 4.04 0.05 -35.39
C LYS A 370 2.70 0.51 -36.03
N LYS A 371 1.62 0.56 -35.25
CA LYS A 371 0.26 0.92 -35.68
C LYS A 371 -0.26 2.22 -35.07
N CYS A 372 0.45 2.86 -34.13
CA CYS A 372 -0.04 4.08 -33.49
C CYS A 372 1.09 5.05 -33.16
N ASP A 373 1.09 6.19 -33.83
CA ASP A 373 2.02 7.32 -33.63
C ASP A 373 1.65 8.16 -32.41
N TYR A 374 1.53 7.52 -31.23
CA TYR A 374 1.36 8.29 -30.01
C TYR A 374 2.66 8.99 -29.62
N LYS A 375 2.61 10.32 -29.46
CA LYS A 375 3.72 11.12 -28.94
C LYS A 375 4.26 10.52 -27.64
N VAL A 376 5.55 10.22 -27.60
CA VAL A 376 6.25 9.78 -26.38
C VAL A 376 6.64 11.04 -25.61
N THR A 377 5.91 11.35 -24.55
CA THR A 377 6.07 12.58 -23.76
C THR A 377 5.76 12.31 -22.29
N VAL A 378 6.40 13.05 -21.38
CA VAL A 378 6.13 13.01 -19.94
C VAL A 378 4.68 13.37 -19.63
N ALA A 379 4.02 14.22 -20.42
CA ALA A 379 2.64 14.65 -20.20
C ALA A 379 1.60 13.52 -20.27
N ARG A 380 1.97 12.36 -20.82
CA ARG A 380 1.10 11.17 -20.89
C ARG A 380 1.29 10.22 -19.72
N LEU A 381 2.37 10.37 -18.94
CA LEU A 381 2.57 9.56 -17.75
C LEU A 381 1.59 10.02 -16.67
N PRO A 382 0.82 9.11 -16.04
CA PRO A 382 0.01 9.46 -14.89
C PRO A 382 0.90 10.02 -13.76
N TYR A 383 0.42 10.98 -12.99
CA TYR A 383 1.18 11.62 -11.92
C TYR A 383 0.56 11.27 -10.56
N PHE A 384 1.14 10.35 -9.81
CA PHE A 384 0.63 9.92 -8.50
C PHE A 384 1.54 10.35 -7.37
N ASP A 385 0.98 10.47 -6.17
CA ASP A 385 1.79 10.79 -5.00
C ASP A 385 2.70 9.60 -4.66
N GLY A 386 4.00 9.86 -4.50
CA GLY A 386 5.00 8.85 -4.19
C GLY A 386 5.33 7.85 -5.31
N ASP A 387 4.91 8.09 -6.56
CA ASP A 387 5.30 7.20 -7.66
C ASP A 387 6.80 7.29 -8.02
N TYR A 388 7.27 6.25 -8.70
CA TYR A 388 8.66 6.16 -9.16
C TYR A 388 8.96 7.05 -10.36
N TRP A 389 8.11 7.03 -11.40
CA TRP A 389 8.47 7.59 -12.72
C TRP A 389 8.43 9.12 -12.73
N SER A 390 7.54 9.76 -11.98
CA SER A 390 7.47 11.20 -11.79
C SER A 390 8.72 11.68 -11.05
N SER A 391 9.09 10.98 -9.98
CA SER A 391 10.32 11.25 -9.21
C SER A 391 11.57 11.10 -10.08
N ALA A 392 11.69 9.98 -10.79
CA ALA A 392 12.81 9.72 -11.69
C ALA A 392 12.89 10.72 -12.86
N ALA A 393 11.75 11.17 -13.41
CA ALA A 393 11.71 12.19 -14.45
C ALA A 393 12.28 13.52 -13.94
N MET A 394 11.90 13.94 -12.73
CA MET A 394 12.41 15.18 -12.10
C MET A 394 13.90 15.10 -11.77
N ASP A 395 14.38 13.95 -11.26
CA ASP A 395 15.80 13.71 -11.00
C ASP A 395 16.61 13.80 -12.30
N LEU A 396 16.16 13.09 -13.35
CA LEU A 396 16.78 13.12 -14.68
C LEU A 396 16.80 14.52 -15.29
N PHE A 397 15.72 15.28 -15.12
CA PHE A 397 15.64 16.66 -15.59
C PHE A 397 16.65 17.56 -14.88
N SER A 398 16.81 17.40 -13.57
CA SER A 398 17.81 18.12 -12.79
C SER A 398 19.23 17.80 -13.25
N GLU A 399 19.53 16.51 -13.48
CA GLU A 399 20.81 16.07 -14.05
C GLU A 399 21.08 16.68 -15.44
N ILE A 400 20.06 16.74 -16.30
CA ILE A 400 20.18 17.33 -17.64
C ILE A 400 20.51 18.82 -17.54
N LYS A 401 19.77 19.58 -16.71
CA LYS A 401 20.03 21.02 -16.47
C LYS A 401 21.45 21.27 -15.95
N GLU A 402 21.96 20.43 -15.05
CA GLU A 402 23.34 20.56 -14.55
C GLU A 402 24.40 20.29 -15.62
N THR A 403 24.12 19.39 -16.57
CA THR A 403 25.05 19.07 -17.67
C THR A 403 25.04 20.11 -18.80
N GLU A 404 23.89 20.75 -19.06
CA GLU A 404 23.76 21.85 -20.05
C GLU A 404 24.68 23.03 -19.70
N GLY A 405 24.87 23.32 -18.41
CA GLY A 405 25.79 24.37 -17.94
C GLY A 405 27.29 24.07 -18.14
N LYS A 406 27.68 22.87 -18.58
CA LYS A 406 29.09 22.44 -18.68
C LYS A 406 29.56 22.04 -20.07
N ASP A 407 28.70 21.61 -21.01
CA ASP A 407 29.15 21.17 -22.35
C ASP A 407 28.00 21.20 -23.40
N ILE A 408 27.80 22.36 -24.04
CA ILE A 408 26.67 22.67 -24.95
C ILE A 408 26.62 21.78 -26.21
N ARG A 409 27.74 21.14 -26.63
CA ARG A 409 27.83 20.44 -27.93
C ARG A 409 27.51 18.94 -27.91
N LYS A 410 27.19 18.33 -26.75
CA LYS A 410 26.94 16.88 -26.63
C LYS A 410 25.47 16.48 -26.57
N VAL A 411 24.57 17.35 -26.14
CA VAL A 411 23.16 17.00 -25.88
C VAL A 411 22.39 16.74 -27.18
N GLU A 412 22.63 17.54 -28.23
CA GLU A 412 22.01 17.35 -29.56
C GLU A 412 22.47 16.05 -30.28
N LYS A 413 23.66 15.52 -29.94
CA LYS A 413 24.16 14.25 -30.50
C LYS A 413 23.59 12.99 -29.85
N LEU A 414 22.86 13.10 -28.74
CA LEU A 414 22.35 11.96 -27.95
C LEU A 414 20.92 11.53 -28.32
N VAL A 415 20.17 12.36 -29.04
CA VAL A 415 18.83 12.04 -29.53
C VAL A 415 18.95 11.41 -30.93
N THR A 416 18.56 10.14 -31.06
CA THR A 416 18.64 9.45 -32.35
C THR A 416 17.55 9.95 -33.31
N LYS A 417 17.85 10.05 -34.62
CA LYS A 417 16.87 10.43 -35.67
C LYS A 417 15.57 9.61 -35.64
N ALA A 418 15.61 8.37 -35.15
CA ALA A 418 14.43 7.51 -34.97
C ALA A 418 13.51 8.00 -33.83
N THR A 419 14.07 8.58 -32.77
CA THR A 419 13.32 9.16 -31.64
C THR A 419 12.62 10.46 -32.09
N LEU A 420 13.32 11.30 -32.86
CA LEU A 420 12.75 12.53 -33.44
C LEU A 420 11.61 12.22 -34.45
N LYS A 421 11.70 11.12 -35.22
CA LYS A 421 10.64 10.69 -36.14
C LYS A 421 9.39 10.17 -35.42
N ALA A 422 9.54 9.47 -34.29
CA ALA A 422 8.41 9.03 -33.46
C ALA A 422 7.72 10.19 -32.70
N MET A 423 8.23 11.42 -32.86
CA MET A 423 7.79 12.64 -32.19
C MET A 423 7.25 13.72 -33.16
N GLU A 424 7.06 13.37 -34.45
CA GLU A 424 6.40 14.19 -35.50
C GLU A 424 6.85 15.67 -35.66
N HIS A 425 8.11 16.03 -35.37
CA HIS A 425 8.55 17.42 -35.52
C HIS A 425 9.86 17.58 -36.31
N THR A 426 9.83 18.47 -37.32
CA THR A 426 10.96 18.86 -38.17
C THR A 426 11.80 19.99 -37.59
N ASN A 427 11.31 20.73 -36.57
CA ASN A 427 12.05 21.77 -35.82
C ASN A 427 11.65 21.75 -34.33
N PRO A 428 12.48 21.30 -33.39
CA PRO A 428 12.10 21.21 -31.97
C PRO A 428 12.32 22.54 -31.23
N SER A 429 11.36 22.92 -30.37
CA SER A 429 11.61 23.94 -29.33
C SER A 429 12.55 23.40 -28.24
N GLU A 430 13.13 24.30 -27.44
CA GLU A 430 13.99 23.92 -26.31
C GLU A 430 13.25 23.01 -25.30
N SER A 431 11.97 23.30 -25.01
CA SER A 431 11.12 22.47 -24.13
C SER A 431 10.86 21.08 -24.72
N THR A 432 10.56 20.99 -26.01
CA THR A 432 10.29 19.72 -26.71
C THR A 432 11.53 18.82 -26.72
N SER A 433 12.72 19.41 -26.79
CA SER A 433 14.00 18.69 -26.75
C SER A 433 14.29 18.12 -25.36
N LYS A 434 13.92 18.84 -24.29
CA LYS A 434 14.09 18.42 -22.90
C LYS A 434 13.15 17.27 -22.53
N ASP A 435 11.87 17.38 -22.84
CA ASP A 435 10.88 16.31 -22.65
C ASP A 435 11.33 15.01 -23.34
N ALA A 436 11.73 15.10 -24.61
CA ALA A 436 12.23 13.96 -25.37
C ALA A 436 13.43 13.27 -24.73
N LEU A 437 14.40 14.05 -24.24
CA LEU A 437 15.59 13.52 -23.60
C LEU A 437 15.28 12.87 -22.25
N VAL A 438 14.39 13.47 -21.45
CA VAL A 438 13.91 12.90 -20.19
C VAL A 438 13.22 11.56 -20.47
N MET A 439 12.28 11.51 -21.42
CA MET A 439 11.59 10.25 -21.78
C MET A 439 12.54 9.18 -22.29
N GLN A 440 13.55 9.55 -23.08
CA GLN A 440 14.55 8.59 -23.58
C GLN A 440 15.37 7.99 -22.43
N LYS A 441 15.86 8.81 -21.49
CA LYS A 441 16.62 8.34 -20.32
C LYS A 441 15.74 7.56 -19.35
N LEU A 442 14.54 8.04 -19.07
CA LEU A 442 13.58 7.40 -18.18
C LEU A 442 13.17 6.02 -18.70
N GLY A 443 12.90 5.89 -20.01
CA GLY A 443 12.63 4.60 -20.63
C GLY A 443 13.78 3.60 -20.44
N LYS A 444 15.04 4.05 -20.60
CA LYS A 444 16.22 3.21 -20.34
C LYS A 444 16.33 2.79 -18.87
N GLN A 445 15.95 3.64 -17.91
CA GLN A 445 15.93 3.29 -16.48
C GLN A 445 14.81 2.31 -16.12
N ILE A 446 13.62 2.46 -16.69
CA ILE A 446 12.46 1.62 -16.40
C ILE A 446 12.58 0.24 -17.07
N LEU A 447 13.13 0.15 -18.29
CA LEU A 447 13.16 -1.08 -19.10
C LEU A 447 13.66 -2.34 -18.35
N PRO A 448 14.79 -2.32 -17.62
CA PRO A 448 15.28 -3.49 -16.88
C PRO A 448 14.30 -3.98 -15.80
N TRP A 449 13.48 -3.07 -15.28
CA TRP A 449 12.56 -3.30 -14.17
C TRP A 449 11.10 -3.22 -14.61
N LYS A 450 10.80 -3.28 -15.92
CA LYS A 450 9.45 -3.00 -16.43
C LYS A 450 8.35 -3.86 -15.81
N LYS A 451 8.67 -5.08 -15.39
CA LYS A 451 7.75 -6.00 -14.70
C LYS A 451 7.33 -5.51 -13.30
N ASN A 452 8.03 -4.54 -12.72
CA ASN A 452 7.66 -3.92 -11.44
C ASN A 452 6.54 -2.88 -11.59
N PHE A 453 6.31 -2.33 -12.77
CA PHE A 453 5.37 -1.22 -12.99
C PHE A 453 4.15 -1.73 -13.74
N ILE A 454 3.27 -2.42 -13.01
CA ILE A 454 2.14 -3.16 -13.57
C ILE A 454 1.00 -2.18 -13.87
N VAL A 455 0.43 -2.30 -15.06
CA VAL A 455 -0.75 -1.54 -15.49
C VAL A 455 -1.87 -2.53 -15.79
N VAL A 456 -2.92 -2.47 -14.99
CA VAL A 456 -4.08 -3.35 -15.04
C VAL A 456 -5.22 -2.62 -15.72
N GLN A 457 -5.75 -3.18 -16.79
CA GLN A 457 -6.92 -2.64 -17.49
C GLN A 457 -8.18 -3.27 -16.92
N LEU A 458 -9.10 -2.43 -16.45
CA LEU A 458 -10.40 -2.83 -15.91
C LEU A 458 -11.49 -2.79 -16.97
N GLN A 459 -11.36 -1.87 -17.93
CA GLN A 459 -12.27 -1.67 -19.06
C GLN A 459 -11.59 -1.88 -20.41
N GLN A 460 -12.38 -2.28 -21.41
CA GLN A 460 -11.87 -2.64 -22.74
C GLN A 460 -11.44 -1.39 -23.51
N ALA A 461 -10.37 -1.52 -24.29
CA ALA A 461 -9.90 -0.46 -25.19
C ALA A 461 -10.07 -0.86 -26.65
N CYS A 462 -10.50 0.08 -27.50
CA CYS A 462 -10.63 -0.15 -28.93
C CYS A 462 -9.25 -0.39 -29.57
N LYS A 463 -9.09 -1.45 -30.34
CA LYS A 463 -7.83 -1.79 -31.02
C LYS A 463 -7.40 -0.78 -32.10
N GLN A 464 -8.34 -0.01 -32.62
CA GLN A 464 -8.09 0.98 -33.68
C GLN A 464 -7.70 2.34 -33.11
N CYS A 465 -8.53 2.93 -32.24
CA CYS A 465 -8.28 4.27 -31.70
C CYS A 465 -7.60 4.27 -30.32
N HIS A 466 -7.45 3.09 -29.70
CA HIS A 466 -6.94 2.84 -28.34
C HIS A 466 -7.63 3.62 -27.22
N GLN A 467 -8.78 4.23 -27.53
CA GLN A 467 -9.68 4.82 -26.55
C GLN A 467 -10.45 3.72 -25.84
N LEU A 468 -10.72 3.95 -24.56
CA LEU A 468 -11.51 3.06 -23.74
C LEU A 468 -12.98 3.07 -24.21
N ILE A 469 -13.59 1.91 -24.23
CA ILE A 469 -14.98 1.71 -24.66
C ILE A 469 -15.85 1.80 -23.41
N MET A 470 -16.26 3.03 -23.08
CA MET A 470 -17.01 3.33 -21.84
C MET A 470 -18.52 3.31 -22.03
N SER A 471 -18.99 3.43 -23.28
CA SER A 471 -20.41 3.40 -23.63
C SER A 471 -20.61 3.02 -25.09
N GLY A 472 -21.87 2.71 -25.45
CA GLY A 472 -22.26 2.39 -26.82
C GLY A 472 -21.95 0.95 -27.21
N LYS A 473 -21.98 0.64 -28.50
CA LYS A 473 -21.74 -0.74 -28.96
C LYS A 473 -20.25 -1.09 -28.95
N ARG A 474 -19.92 -2.26 -28.39
CA ARG A 474 -18.60 -2.88 -28.41
C ARG A 474 -18.61 -4.13 -29.26
N TRP A 475 -17.81 -4.14 -30.33
CA TRP A 475 -17.56 -5.32 -31.15
C TRP A 475 -16.35 -6.08 -30.64
N PHE A 476 -16.46 -7.40 -30.59
CA PHE A 476 -15.41 -8.30 -30.13
C PHE A 476 -15.41 -9.61 -30.92
N CYS A 477 -14.25 -10.27 -30.95
CA CYS A 477 -14.12 -11.60 -31.52
C CYS A 477 -14.11 -12.65 -30.41
N SER A 478 -14.90 -13.72 -30.56
CA SER A 478 -14.93 -14.84 -29.59
C SER A 478 -13.62 -15.64 -29.56
N GLU A 479 -12.88 -15.65 -30.66
CA GLU A 479 -11.61 -16.37 -30.79
C GLU A 479 -10.41 -15.48 -30.48
N CYS A 480 -10.46 -14.21 -30.92
CA CYS A 480 -9.41 -13.22 -30.68
C CYS A 480 -9.80 -12.28 -29.53
N LYS A 481 -9.61 -12.72 -28.28
CA LYS A 481 -10.03 -11.98 -27.07
C LYS A 481 -9.51 -10.53 -27.00
N GLU A 482 -8.30 -10.29 -27.51
CA GLU A 482 -7.68 -8.97 -27.57
C GLU A 482 -8.29 -8.05 -28.64
N PHE A 483 -9.13 -8.57 -29.54
CA PHE A 483 -9.79 -7.77 -30.56
C PHE A 483 -11.07 -7.16 -29.98
N GLN A 484 -11.01 -5.84 -29.78
CA GLN A 484 -12.11 -5.01 -29.31
C GLN A 484 -12.22 -3.79 -30.23
N GLN A 485 -13.43 -3.38 -30.59
CA GLN A 485 -13.65 -2.22 -31.45
C GLN A 485 -14.86 -1.43 -30.95
N CYS A 486 -14.70 -0.11 -30.86
CA CYS A 486 -15.81 0.78 -30.50
C CYS A 486 -16.68 1.10 -31.71
N GLU A 487 -17.90 1.53 -31.45
CA GLU A 487 -18.88 1.97 -32.45
C GLU A 487 -18.34 2.97 -33.46
N ARG A 488 -17.54 3.95 -33.02
CA ARG A 488 -16.93 4.95 -33.90
C ARG A 488 -15.92 4.39 -34.89
N CYS A 489 -15.25 3.29 -34.53
CA CYS A 489 -14.22 2.68 -35.36
C CYS A 489 -14.72 1.47 -36.14
N HIS A 490 -15.91 0.96 -35.81
CA HIS A 490 -16.48 -0.20 -36.47
C HIS A 490 -16.91 0.13 -37.90
N SER A 491 -16.60 -0.78 -38.83
CA SER A 491 -16.91 -0.61 -40.25
C SER A 491 -17.35 -1.89 -40.93
N VAL A 492 -16.87 -3.05 -40.47
CA VAL A 492 -17.18 -4.37 -41.00
C VAL A 492 -17.31 -5.39 -39.88
N ASP A 493 -18.26 -6.31 -39.99
CA ASP A 493 -18.53 -7.37 -39.01
C ASP A 493 -17.52 -8.55 -39.08
N MET A 494 -16.32 -8.31 -39.57
CA MET A 494 -15.25 -9.30 -39.60
C MET A 494 -13.85 -8.68 -39.50
N HIS A 495 -12.90 -9.45 -38.96
CA HIS A 495 -11.48 -9.08 -38.99
C HIS A 495 -10.61 -10.24 -39.50
N ILE A 496 -9.41 -9.89 -39.99
CA ILE A 496 -8.38 -10.89 -40.33
C ILE A 496 -7.57 -11.17 -39.06
N SER A 497 -7.49 -12.43 -38.66
CA SER A 497 -6.74 -12.88 -37.49
C SER A 497 -5.23 -12.90 -37.77
N VAL A 498 -4.43 -13.19 -36.74
CA VAL A 498 -2.97 -13.37 -36.90
C VAL A 498 -2.66 -14.60 -37.76
N THR A 499 -3.53 -15.63 -37.75
CA THR A 499 -3.47 -16.82 -38.61
C THR A 499 -3.96 -16.56 -40.03
N LYS A 500 -4.32 -15.31 -40.36
CA LYS A 500 -4.89 -14.87 -41.65
C LYS A 500 -6.28 -15.42 -41.96
N GLU A 501 -6.98 -15.95 -40.96
CA GLU A 501 -8.37 -16.41 -41.09
C GLU A 501 -9.33 -15.24 -40.88
N LYS A 502 -10.52 -15.32 -41.50
CA LYS A 502 -11.57 -14.30 -41.33
C LYS A 502 -12.46 -14.70 -40.16
N HIS A 503 -12.50 -13.87 -39.14
CA HIS A 503 -13.30 -14.10 -37.95
C HIS A 503 -14.46 -13.11 -37.92
N ALA A 504 -15.67 -13.59 -37.63
CA ALA A 504 -16.84 -12.73 -37.44
C ALA A 504 -16.77 -11.98 -36.10
N LEU A 505 -17.35 -10.78 -36.07
CA LEU A 505 -17.47 -9.97 -34.87
C LEU A 505 -18.86 -10.11 -34.26
N ASN A 506 -18.89 -10.31 -32.94
CA ASN A 506 -20.10 -10.16 -32.14
C ASN A 506 -20.11 -8.77 -31.51
N HIS A 507 -21.27 -8.27 -31.11
CA HIS A 507 -21.36 -7.01 -30.39
C HIS A 507 -22.17 -7.14 -29.11
N VAL A 508 -21.89 -6.24 -28.17
CA VAL A 508 -22.68 -6.04 -26.95
C VAL A 508 -22.80 -4.55 -26.68
N LEU A 509 -23.92 -4.14 -26.10
CA LEU A 509 -24.08 -2.77 -25.61
C LEU A 509 -23.29 -2.62 -24.30
N VAL A 510 -22.53 -1.53 -24.19
CA VAL A 510 -21.85 -1.13 -22.95
C VAL A 510 -22.69 -0.03 -22.32
N ASP A 511 -23.54 -0.40 -21.37
CA ASP A 511 -24.44 0.49 -20.62
C ASP A 511 -24.32 0.30 -19.10
N ASP A 512 -23.41 -0.57 -18.66
CA ASP A 512 -23.17 -0.95 -17.27
C ASP A 512 -22.08 -0.12 -16.57
N ILE A 513 -21.39 0.76 -17.30
CA ILE A 513 -20.31 1.60 -16.77
C ILE A 513 -20.86 2.97 -16.32
N PRO A 514 -20.75 3.33 -15.03
CA PRO A 514 -21.27 4.61 -14.54
C PRO A 514 -20.61 5.84 -15.17
N PHE A 515 -21.40 6.91 -15.32
CA PHE A 515 -20.95 8.20 -15.85
C PHE A 515 -19.97 8.93 -14.93
N ASP A 516 -20.06 8.72 -13.62
CA ASP A 516 -19.07 9.19 -12.66
C ASP A 516 -18.34 8.02 -11.99
N THR A 517 -17.56 8.31 -10.94
CA THR A 517 -16.86 7.31 -10.14
C THR A 517 -17.21 7.37 -8.67
N ASN A 518 -18.29 8.02 -8.26
CA ASN A 518 -18.59 8.24 -6.83
C ASN A 518 -19.08 6.95 -6.18
N ASP A 519 -18.70 6.68 -4.92
CA ASP A 519 -19.28 5.58 -4.14
C ASP A 519 -20.27 5.99 -3.05
N ASN A 520 -20.56 7.28 -2.90
CA ASN A 520 -21.46 7.80 -1.85
C ASN A 520 -21.10 7.33 -0.42
N ASP A 521 -19.89 6.80 -0.23
CA ASP A 521 -19.35 6.46 1.08
C ASP A 521 -19.14 7.75 1.89
N ILE A 522 -19.45 7.69 3.18
CA ILE A 522 -19.18 8.81 4.08
C ILE A 522 -17.67 9.00 4.16
N MET A 523 -17.23 10.26 4.07
CA MET A 523 -15.82 10.61 4.25
C MET A 523 -15.38 10.26 5.67
N VAL A 524 -14.29 9.53 5.77
CA VAL A 524 -13.75 9.04 7.04
C VAL A 524 -12.45 9.80 7.27
N GLU A 525 -12.51 10.88 8.03
CA GLU A 525 -11.32 11.66 8.39
C GLU A 525 -10.60 10.99 9.56
N ASN A 526 -9.33 10.67 9.35
CA ASN A 526 -8.48 10.13 10.40
C ASN A 526 -7.09 10.74 10.25
N GLU A 527 -6.81 11.76 11.06
CA GLU A 527 -5.55 12.49 11.01
C GLU A 527 -4.32 11.59 11.20
N LEU A 528 -4.46 10.48 11.93
CA LEU A 528 -3.38 9.51 12.14
C LEU A 528 -2.94 8.86 10.82
N LEU A 529 -3.88 8.70 9.89
CA LEU A 529 -3.75 8.02 8.60
C LEU A 529 -3.67 9.01 7.44
N GLU A 530 -3.39 10.29 7.71
CA GLU A 530 -3.23 11.32 6.69
C GLU A 530 -2.08 10.99 5.73
N THR A 531 -0.95 10.51 6.27
CA THR A 531 0.16 9.95 5.48
C THR A 531 0.68 8.69 6.14
N ARG A 532 1.17 7.78 5.32
CA ARG A 532 1.86 6.56 5.78
C ARG A 532 2.99 6.87 6.77
N ASP A 533 3.75 7.94 6.56
CA ASP A 533 4.85 8.32 7.45
C ASP A 533 4.36 8.79 8.82
N LYS A 534 3.27 9.56 8.86
CA LYS A 534 2.66 10.02 10.11
C LYS A 534 2.18 8.84 10.95
N PHE A 535 1.52 7.86 10.32
CA PHE A 535 1.09 6.63 10.98
C PHE A 535 2.28 5.81 11.51
N LEU A 536 3.31 5.61 10.67
CA LEU A 536 4.49 4.83 11.05
C LEU A 536 5.25 5.48 12.21
N ILE A 537 5.47 6.80 12.17
CA ILE A 537 6.11 7.57 13.25
C ILE A 537 5.27 7.48 14.54
N PHE A 538 3.95 7.57 14.43
CA PHE A 538 3.07 7.38 15.57
C PHE A 538 3.24 6.00 16.22
N CYS A 539 3.27 4.93 15.42
CA CYS A 539 3.51 3.58 15.93
C CYS A 539 4.90 3.44 16.58
N GLN A 540 5.93 4.02 15.97
CA GLN A 540 7.31 4.04 16.50
C GLN A 540 7.36 4.73 17.86
N ASN A 541 6.84 5.96 17.97
CA ASN A 541 6.88 6.75 19.20
C ASN A 541 6.14 6.09 20.37
N ASN A 542 5.14 5.25 20.08
CA ASN A 542 4.35 4.55 21.09
C ASN A 542 4.75 3.08 21.30
N ASN A 543 5.82 2.60 20.64
CA ASN A 543 6.23 1.19 20.67
C ASN A 543 5.15 0.21 20.21
N PHE A 544 4.28 0.62 19.27
CA PHE A 544 3.25 -0.26 18.70
C PHE A 544 3.88 -1.17 17.64
N GLN A 545 4.49 -2.25 18.13
CA GLN A 545 5.20 -3.23 17.32
C GLN A 545 4.30 -4.40 16.90
N PHE A 546 4.68 -5.06 15.81
CA PHE A 546 3.99 -6.22 15.26
C PHE A 546 4.91 -7.46 15.18
N ASP A 547 5.99 -7.49 15.96
CA ASP A 547 7.05 -8.51 15.86
C ASP A 547 6.71 -9.83 16.58
N THR A 548 5.82 -9.75 17.56
CA THR A 548 5.23 -10.90 18.25
C THR A 548 3.71 -10.82 18.25
N LEU A 549 3.01 -11.95 18.33
CA LEU A 549 1.54 -11.96 18.33
C LEU A 549 0.95 -11.16 19.51
N ARG A 550 1.59 -11.19 20.70
CA ARG A 550 1.13 -10.41 21.86
C ARG A 550 1.19 -8.91 21.59
N ARG A 551 2.25 -8.44 20.93
CA ARG A 551 2.41 -7.03 20.57
C ARG A 551 1.51 -6.65 19.41
N ALA A 552 1.35 -7.51 18.40
CA ALA A 552 0.39 -7.28 17.33
C ALA A 552 -1.04 -7.12 17.88
N LYS A 553 -1.47 -7.95 18.84
CA LYS A 553 -2.76 -7.80 19.55
C LYS A 553 -2.85 -6.44 20.26
N TYR A 554 -1.86 -6.13 21.09
CA TYR A 554 -1.83 -4.88 21.84
C TYR A 554 -1.85 -3.65 20.92
N SER A 555 -0.96 -3.60 19.92
CA SER A 555 -0.87 -2.54 18.92
C SER A 555 -2.18 -2.38 18.15
N SER A 556 -2.84 -3.48 17.79
CA SER A 556 -4.13 -3.45 17.09
C SER A 556 -5.23 -2.82 17.95
N ILE A 557 -5.32 -3.20 19.23
CA ILE A 557 -6.24 -2.56 20.19
C ILE A 557 -5.94 -1.06 20.28
N MET A 558 -4.66 -0.68 20.41
CA MET A 558 -4.29 0.73 20.52
C MET A 558 -4.61 1.54 19.25
N ILE A 559 -4.43 0.96 18.07
CA ILE A 559 -4.82 1.59 16.79
C ILE A 559 -6.34 1.76 16.70
N LEU A 560 -7.10 0.73 17.07
CA LEU A 560 -8.57 0.78 17.09
C LEU A 560 -9.07 1.84 18.09
N LEU A 561 -8.51 1.90 19.29
CA LEU A 561 -8.87 2.90 20.32
C LEU A 561 -8.53 4.33 19.88
N HIS A 562 -7.36 4.56 19.27
CA HIS A 562 -7.05 5.89 18.73
C HIS A 562 -7.96 6.26 17.57
N SER A 563 -8.35 5.29 16.75
CA SER A 563 -9.31 5.50 15.66
C SER A 563 -10.71 5.81 16.20
N LYS A 564 -11.15 5.17 17.30
CA LYS A 564 -12.42 5.49 17.95
C LYS A 564 -12.56 6.97 18.24
N ASN A 565 -11.57 7.57 18.89
CA ASN A 565 -11.62 8.98 19.31
C ASN A 565 -11.64 9.98 18.14
N LEU A 566 -11.34 9.52 16.92
CA LEU A 566 -11.35 10.33 15.70
C LEU A 566 -12.58 10.06 14.84
N LEU A 567 -13.19 8.87 14.98
CA LEU A 567 -14.27 8.38 14.11
C LEU A 567 -15.64 8.30 14.80
N CYS A 568 -15.68 8.42 16.13
CA CYS A 568 -16.85 8.35 16.99
C CYS A 568 -16.76 9.42 18.06
#